data_AF-A0A9D9WES5-F1
#
_entry.id   AF-A0A9D9WES5-F1
#
_cell.length_a   1.000
_cell.length_b   1.000
_cell.length_c   1.000
_cell.angle_alpha   90.00
_cell.angle_beta   90.00
_cell.angle_gamma   90.00
#
_symmetry.space_group_name_H-M   'P 1'
#
loop_
_entity.id
_entity.type
_entity.pdbx_description
1 polymer ?
#
loop_
_entity_poly.entity_id
_entity_poly.type
_entity_poly.pdbx_seq_one_letter_code
_entity_poly.pdbx_strand_id
1 'polypeptide(L)'
;MKRHPRLQPFSREHHQALSLGLALTQQRPGAQALLASQKNSLLQHFEEEERQFAPLFAIWSETQLSDRFYAEHQQLRAALASPNPNEQQSLGQALIDHVRFEERVLFVAIEAHWQATPHRERA
;
A
#
# COMPACT_ATOMS: atom_id res chain seq x y z
N MET A 1 -18.28 -7.68 -0.88
CA MET A 1 -17.40 -8.82 -0.57
C MET A 1 -16.53 -8.43 0.61
N LYS A 2 -16.39 -9.30 1.62
CA LYS A 2 -15.41 -9.07 2.69
C LYS A 2 -14.07 -9.60 2.19
N ARG A 3 -13.00 -8.80 2.33
CA ARG A 3 -11.63 -9.21 2.03
C ARG A 3 -11.26 -10.47 2.79
N HIS A 4 -10.36 -11.28 2.24
CA HIS A 4 -9.75 -12.39 2.95
C HIS A 4 -9.21 -11.93 4.32
N PRO A 5 -9.36 -12.70 5.42
CA PRO A 5 -8.96 -12.28 6.76
C PRO A 5 -7.53 -11.76 6.88
N ARG A 6 -6.60 -12.32 6.10
CA ARG A 6 -5.19 -11.92 6.03
C ARG A 6 -4.97 -10.53 5.41
N LEU A 7 -5.91 -10.02 4.62
CA LEU A 7 -5.82 -8.73 3.92
C LEU A 7 -6.58 -7.62 4.65
N GLN A 8 -7.53 -7.99 5.53
CA GLN A 8 -8.34 -7.02 6.27
C GLN A 8 -7.53 -6.03 7.15
N PRO A 9 -6.42 -6.41 7.80
CA PRO A 9 -5.59 -5.45 8.52
C PRO A 9 -5.06 -4.34 7.62
N PHE A 10 -4.43 -4.70 6.50
CA PHE A 10 -3.87 -3.75 5.53
C PHE A 10 -4.95 -2.83 4.94
N SER A 11 -6.10 -3.39 4.54
CA SER A 11 -7.24 -2.59 4.08
C SER A 11 -7.78 -1.59 5.11
N ARG A 12 -7.64 -1.85 6.42
CA ARG A 12 -8.06 -0.90 7.45
C ARG A 12 -7.11 0.30 7.51
N GLU A 13 -5.82 0.06 7.40
CA GLU A 13 -4.78 1.09 7.42
C GLU A 13 -4.79 1.94 6.14
N HIS A 14 -5.19 1.36 5.01
CA HIS A 14 -5.45 2.08 3.75
C HIS A 14 -6.41 3.27 3.89
N HIS A 15 -7.40 3.21 4.80
CA HIS A 15 -8.30 4.34 5.01
C HIS A 15 -7.57 5.59 5.51
N GLN A 16 -6.56 5.41 6.37
CA GLN A 16 -5.74 6.51 6.90
C GLN A 16 -4.82 7.05 5.80
N ALA A 17 -4.18 6.17 5.02
CA ALA A 17 -3.37 6.53 3.86
C ALA A 17 -4.19 7.34 2.82
N LEU A 18 -5.42 6.91 2.49
CA LEU A 18 -6.31 7.63 1.58
C LEU A 18 -6.72 9.00 2.11
N SER A 19 -7.00 9.11 3.41
CA SER A 19 -7.35 10.39 4.05
C SER A 19 -6.19 11.38 3.95
N LEU A 20 -4.96 10.92 4.22
CA LEU A 20 -3.76 11.72 4.03
C LEU A 20 -3.53 12.10 2.57
N GLY A 21 -3.62 11.13 1.66
CA GLY A 21 -3.47 11.37 0.23
C GLY A 21 -4.43 12.44 -0.27
N LEU A 22 -5.71 12.36 0.14
CA LEU A 22 -6.72 13.35 -0.22
C LEU A 22 -6.40 14.74 0.35
N ALA A 23 -5.95 14.81 1.60
CA ALA A 23 -5.56 16.07 2.22
C ALA A 23 -4.38 16.74 1.50
N LEU A 24 -3.39 15.95 1.07
CA LEU A 24 -2.23 16.40 0.31
C LEU A 24 -2.62 16.84 -1.12
N THR A 25 -3.41 16.05 -1.83
CA THR A 25 -3.90 16.38 -3.18
C THR A 25 -4.72 17.66 -3.20
N GLN A 26 -5.52 17.89 -2.16
CA GLN A 26 -6.36 19.09 -2.03
C GLN A 26 -5.64 20.26 -1.33
N GLN A 27 -4.36 20.09 -0.96
CA GLN A 27 -3.56 21.09 -0.25
C GLN A 27 -4.30 21.67 0.98
N ARG A 28 -4.97 20.80 1.74
CA ARG A 28 -5.76 21.23 2.90
C ARG A 28 -4.86 21.90 3.95
N PRO A 29 -5.37 22.91 4.68
CA PRO A 29 -4.69 23.42 5.86
C PRO A 29 -4.34 22.27 6.82
N GLY A 30 -3.07 22.19 7.24
CA GLY A 30 -2.58 21.14 8.14
C GLY A 30 -2.19 19.80 7.47
N ALA A 31 -2.31 19.66 6.15
CA ALA A 31 -1.90 18.42 5.44
C ALA A 31 -0.44 18.04 5.71
N GLN A 32 0.44 19.02 5.86
CA GLN A 32 1.85 18.82 6.15
C GLN A 32 2.10 18.30 7.58
N ALA A 33 1.33 18.79 8.57
CA ALA A 33 1.38 18.28 9.93
C ALA A 33 0.79 16.86 10.01
N LEU A 34 -0.29 16.61 9.28
CA LEU A 34 -0.89 15.28 9.15
C LEU A 34 0.10 14.29 8.53
N LEU A 35 0.80 14.69 7.46
CA LEU A 35 1.87 13.90 6.85
C LEU A 35 2.97 13.57 7.86
N ALA A 36 3.45 14.57 8.60
CA ALA A 36 4.49 14.37 9.61
C ALA A 36 4.04 13.38 10.71
N SER A 37 2.79 13.46 11.16
CA SER A 37 2.25 12.54 12.18
C SER A 37 2.05 11.11 11.69
N GLN A 38 1.78 10.91 10.39
CA GLN A 38 1.47 9.60 9.83
C GLN A 38 2.64 8.95 9.10
N LYS A 39 3.73 9.70 8.83
CA LYS A 39 4.90 9.21 8.10
C LYS A 39 5.43 7.88 8.66
N ASN A 40 5.64 7.78 9.98
CA ASN A 40 6.18 6.56 10.57
C ASN A 40 5.20 5.37 10.44
N SER A 41 3.90 5.62 10.61
CA SER A 41 2.87 4.58 10.43
C SER A 41 2.83 4.07 9.00
N LEU A 42 2.94 4.97 8.01
CA LEU A 42 3.00 4.58 6.59
C LEU A 42 4.26 3.76 6.26
N LEU A 43 5.41 4.15 6.79
CA LEU A 43 6.65 3.39 6.57
C LEU A 43 6.56 1.99 7.16
N GLN A 44 6.00 1.87 8.38
CA GLN A 44 5.76 0.58 9.01
C GLN A 44 4.76 -0.28 8.23
N HIS A 45 3.68 0.34 7.74
CA HIS A 45 2.69 -0.32 6.90
C HIS A 45 3.34 -0.99 5.66
N PHE A 46 4.14 -0.22 4.91
CA PHE A 46 4.85 -0.76 3.74
C PHE A 46 5.79 -1.92 4.10
N GLU A 47 6.50 -1.83 5.23
CA GLU A 47 7.38 -2.92 5.69
C GLU A 47 6.60 -4.19 6.08
N GLU A 48 5.42 -4.05 6.68
CA GLU A 48 4.57 -5.16 7.07
C GLU A 48 3.97 -5.87 5.86
N GLU A 49 3.51 -5.11 4.86
CA GLU A 49 3.03 -5.66 3.60
C GLU A 49 4.12 -6.40 2.83
N GLU A 50 5.29 -5.79 2.69
CA GLU A 50 6.44 -6.43 2.04
C GLU A 50 6.82 -7.74 2.71
N ARG A 51 6.85 -7.76 4.05
CA ARG A 51 7.12 -8.97 4.82
C ARG A 51 6.02 -10.02 4.63
N GLN A 52 4.76 -9.60 4.59
CA GLN A 52 3.62 -10.48 4.43
C GLN A 52 3.57 -11.11 3.03
N PHE A 53 3.89 -10.34 1.98
CA PHE A 53 3.75 -10.77 0.60
C PHE A 53 5.03 -11.33 -0.02
N ALA A 54 6.22 -11.08 0.55
CA ALA A 54 7.48 -11.63 0.05
C ALA A 54 7.46 -13.16 -0.18
N PRO A 55 6.95 -14.00 0.74
CA PRO A 55 6.89 -15.45 0.50
C PRO A 55 5.99 -15.83 -0.68
N LEU A 56 4.91 -15.07 -0.89
CA LEU A 56 4.00 -15.28 -2.01
C LEU A 56 4.67 -14.86 -3.32
N PHE A 57 5.27 -13.67 -3.36
CA PHE A 57 5.94 -13.16 -4.56
C PHE A 57 7.12 -14.02 -5.00
N ALA A 58 7.79 -14.72 -4.08
CA ALA A 58 8.85 -15.66 -4.40
C ALA A 58 8.38 -16.89 -5.21
N ILE A 59 7.10 -17.26 -5.09
CA ILE A 59 6.52 -18.43 -5.78
C ILE A 59 5.52 -18.04 -6.87
N TRP A 60 5.16 -16.77 -6.97
CA TRP A 60 4.16 -16.29 -7.92
C TRP A 60 4.79 -16.05 -9.29
N SER A 61 4.25 -16.70 -10.31
CA SER A 61 4.77 -16.60 -11.68
C SER A 61 4.53 -15.23 -12.34
N GLU A 62 3.59 -14.44 -11.83
CA GLU A 62 3.26 -13.11 -12.35
C GLU A 62 4.05 -12.02 -11.62
N THR A 63 5.29 -11.76 -12.05
CA THR A 63 6.17 -10.80 -11.36
C THR A 63 5.78 -9.33 -11.59
N GLN A 64 4.97 -9.02 -12.60
CA GLN A 64 4.61 -7.64 -12.92
C GLN A 64 3.91 -6.92 -11.75
N LEU A 65 3.10 -7.65 -10.98
CA LEU A 65 2.39 -7.10 -9.83
C LEU A 65 3.34 -6.86 -8.65
N SER A 66 4.25 -7.80 -8.38
CA SER A 66 5.25 -7.64 -7.32
C SER A 66 6.25 -6.54 -7.65
N ASP A 67 6.69 -6.45 -8.91
CA ASP A 67 7.64 -5.42 -9.38
C ASP A 67 7.02 -4.03 -9.22
N ARG A 68 5.75 -3.87 -9.61
CA ARG A 68 5.01 -2.63 -9.42
C ARG A 68 4.86 -2.26 -7.95
N PHE A 69 4.46 -3.22 -7.11
CA PHE A 69 4.29 -3.02 -5.67
C PHE A 69 5.58 -2.50 -5.02
N TYR A 70 6.72 -3.17 -5.24
CA TYR A 70 8.00 -2.72 -4.69
C TYR A 70 8.46 -1.37 -5.26
N ALA A 71 8.22 -1.12 -6.55
CA ALA A 71 8.58 0.16 -7.18
C ALA A 71 7.77 1.33 -6.59
N GLU A 72 6.45 1.17 -6.43
CA GLU A 72 5.59 2.19 -5.81
C GLU A 72 5.98 2.44 -4.35
N HIS A 73 6.28 1.39 -3.57
CA HIS A 73 6.80 1.53 -2.21
C HIS A 73 8.11 2.29 -2.17
N GLN A 74 9.07 1.97 -3.04
CA GLN A 74 10.35 2.66 -3.10
C GLN A 74 10.16 4.16 -3.41
N GLN A 75 9.29 4.48 -4.38
CA GLN A 75 8.97 5.86 -4.76
C GLN A 75 8.32 6.62 -3.59
N LEU A 76 7.33 6.03 -2.93
CA LEU A 76 6.64 6.64 -1.80
C LEU A 76 7.60 6.85 -0.62
N ARG A 77 8.45 5.86 -0.30
CA ARG A 77 9.47 6.00 0.76
C ARG A 77 10.46 7.13 0.47
N ALA A 78 10.92 7.25 -0.77
CA ALA A 78 11.80 8.34 -1.17
C ALA A 78 11.13 9.72 -0.97
N ALA A 79 9.88 9.85 -1.42
CA ALA A 79 9.10 11.09 -1.25
C ALA A 79 8.81 11.41 0.22
N LEU A 80 8.57 10.39 1.07
CA LEU A 80 8.37 10.55 2.50
C LEU A 80 9.67 10.89 3.25
N ALA A 81 10.83 10.41 2.78
CA ALA A 81 12.12 10.66 3.42
C ALA A 81 12.48 12.15 3.37
N SER A 82 12.22 12.82 2.25
CA SER A 82 12.45 14.25 2.07
C SER A 82 11.23 14.93 1.43
N PRO A 83 10.16 15.20 2.21
CA PRO A 83 8.93 15.77 1.67
C PRO A 83 9.17 17.16 1.07
N ASN A 84 8.96 17.29 -0.24
CA ASN A 84 9.01 18.57 -0.94
C ASN A 84 7.63 19.25 -0.85
N PRO A 85 7.52 20.46 -0.26
CA PRO A 85 6.24 21.19 -0.21
C PRO A 85 5.60 21.41 -1.58
N ASN A 86 6.39 21.54 -2.64
CA ASN A 86 5.90 21.74 -4.00
C ASN A 86 5.37 20.44 -4.65
N GLU A 87 5.67 19.27 -4.06
CA GLU A 87 5.27 17.96 -4.60
C GLU A 87 4.20 17.27 -3.75
N GLN A 88 3.62 17.97 -2.77
CA GLN A 88 2.58 17.41 -1.90
C GLN A 88 1.42 16.81 -2.69
N GLN A 89 0.96 17.51 -3.73
CA GLN A 89 -0.13 17.02 -4.56
C GLN A 89 0.23 15.72 -5.29
N SER A 90 1.46 15.64 -5.81
CA SER A 90 1.99 14.46 -6.49
C SER A 90 2.16 13.28 -5.52
N LEU A 91 2.69 13.53 -4.31
CA LEU A 91 2.78 12.53 -3.24
C LEU A 91 1.39 12.01 -2.84
N GLY A 92 0.42 12.91 -2.67
CA GLY A 92 -0.95 12.54 -2.32
C GLY A 92 -1.60 11.68 -3.40
N GLN A 93 -1.40 12.04 -4.66
CA GLN A 93 -1.92 11.28 -5.80
C GLN A 93 -1.25 9.90 -5.90
N ALA A 94 0.08 9.83 -5.78
CA ALA A 94 0.82 8.57 -5.78
C ALA A 94 0.34 7.63 -4.66
N LEU A 95 0.10 8.16 -3.46
CA LEU A 95 -0.41 7.37 -2.33
C LEU A 95 -1.83 6.84 -2.59
N ILE A 96 -2.71 7.66 -3.17
CA ILE A 96 -4.07 7.22 -3.54
C ILE A 96 -4.03 6.14 -4.62
N ASP A 97 -3.19 6.31 -5.64
CA ASP A 97 -3.09 5.38 -6.76
C ASP A 97 -2.49 4.05 -6.33
N HIS A 98 -1.50 4.09 -5.44
CA HIS A 98 -0.92 2.92 -4.81
C HIS A 98 -1.95 2.10 -4.02
N VAL A 99 -2.67 2.73 -3.08
CA VAL A 99 -3.72 2.05 -2.31
C VAL A 99 -4.81 1.48 -3.22
N ARG A 100 -5.17 2.20 -4.30
CA ARG A 100 -6.16 1.70 -5.28
C ARG A 100 -5.64 0.50 -6.05
N PHE A 101 -4.37 0.51 -6.42
CA PHE A 101 -3.72 -0.62 -7.06
C PHE A 101 -3.76 -1.85 -6.16
N GLU A 102 -3.39 -1.69 -4.89
CA GLU A 102 -3.36 -2.80 -3.95
C GLU A 102 -4.74 -3.40 -3.73
N GLU A 103 -5.72 -2.55 -3.41
CA GLU A 103 -7.08 -3.00 -3.19
C GLU A 103 -7.70 -3.63 -4.44
N ARG A 104 -7.61 -2.97 -5.59
CA ARG A 104 -8.42 -3.36 -6.76
C ARG A 104 -7.74 -4.36 -7.66
N VAL A 105 -6.42 -4.47 -7.58
CA VAL A 105 -5.62 -5.30 -8.48
C VAL A 105 -4.84 -6.33 -7.69
N LEU A 106 -3.92 -5.91 -6.82
CA LEU A 106 -3.01 -6.84 -6.13
C LEU A 106 -3.79 -7.81 -5.24
N PHE A 107 -4.63 -7.30 -4.33
CA PHE A 107 -5.38 -8.12 -3.38
C PHE A 107 -6.37 -9.04 -4.08
N VAL A 108 -7.00 -8.58 -5.16
CA VAL A 108 -7.89 -9.42 -5.97
C VAL A 108 -7.12 -10.59 -6.60
N ALA A 109 -5.94 -10.32 -7.15
CA ALA A 109 -5.08 -11.33 -7.75
C ALA A 109 -4.52 -12.32 -6.71
N ILE A 110 -4.14 -11.83 -5.52
CA ILE A 110 -3.72 -12.66 -4.39
C ILE A 110 -4.86 -13.57 -3.92
N GLU A 111 -6.07 -13.02 -3.76
CA GLU A 111 -7.26 -13.79 -3.39
C GLU A 111 -7.58 -14.88 -4.43
N ALA A 112 -7.46 -14.57 -5.73
CA ALA A 112 -7.63 -15.53 -6.80
C ALA A 112 -6.55 -16.63 -6.76
N HIS A 113 -5.30 -16.28 -6.49
CA HIS A 113 -4.21 -17.25 -6.36
C HIS A 113 -4.43 -18.21 -5.17
N TRP A 114 -4.86 -17.70 -4.01
CA TRP A 114 -5.19 -18.53 -2.84
C TRP A 114 -6.41 -19.43 -3.06
N GLN A 115 -7.38 -19.00 -3.87
CA GLN A 115 -8.52 -19.84 -4.24
C GLN A 115 -8.12 -20.95 -5.21
N ALA A 116 -7.27 -20.64 -6.20
CA ALA A 116 -6.79 -21.61 -7.18
C ALA A 116 -5.77 -22.61 -6.58
N THR A 117 -5.03 -22.17 -5.58
CA THR A 117 -4.02 -22.97 -4.86
C THR A 117 -4.46 -23.10 -3.41
N PRO A 118 -5.37 -24.04 -3.07
CA PRO A 118 -5.81 -24.21 -1.70
C PRO A 118 -4.59 -24.54 -0.85
N HIS A 119 -4.16 -23.56 -0.06
CA HIS A 119 -3.08 -23.71 0.90
C HIS A 119 -3.50 -24.85 1.82
N ARG A 120 -2.86 -26.02 1.74
CA ARG A 120 -2.95 -27.01 2.80
C ARG A 120 -2.31 -26.37 4.02
N GLU A 121 -3.12 -25.74 4.87
CA GLU A 121 -2.75 -25.38 6.23
C GLU A 121 -2.35 -26.69 6.92
N ARG A 122 -1.03 -26.94 7.03
CA ARG A 122 -0.54 -27.99 7.89
C ARG A 122 -0.70 -27.48 9.31
N ALA A 123 -1.51 -28.22 10.07
CA ALA A 123 -1.76 -28.10 11.49
C ALA A 123 -0.48 -28.01 12.33
#